data_AF-A0A1G6C024-F1
#
_entry.id   AF-A0A1G6C024-F1
#
_cell.length_a   1.000
_cell.length_b   1.000
_cell.length_c   1.000
_cell.angle_alpha   90.00
_cell.angle_beta   90.00
_cell.angle_gamma   90.00
#
_symmetry.space_group_name_H-M   'P 1'
#
loop_
_entity.id
_entity.type
_entity.pdbx_description
1 polymer ?
#
loop_
_entity_poly.entity_id
_entity_poly.type
_entity_poly.pdbx_seq_one_letter_code
_entity_poly.pdbx_strand_id
1 'polypeptide(L)'
;MIAVDGYTFNVFHESDNSLLTVLAEIGQLVHKNKWTVCECGFCHKLFLGTEGEVCCRSAECIEAQKQQKEKIIEENTQEYSAIKKDYDSFVRRYKGYLDVVEIERYHPDEYDEFIQAKQVRMEKMTALKKKLIRNGLPSSELYELGKQYKAEMKALAEGILDKYGFDVTVVAKIKKPRKK
;
A
#
# COMPACT_ATOMS: atom_id res chain seq x y z
N MET A 1 -58.37 19.79 14.80
CA MET A 1 -58.75 19.86 16.22
C MET A 1 -58.20 18.60 16.87
N ILE A 2 -56.97 18.67 17.39
CA ILE A 2 -56.36 17.53 18.12
C ILE A 2 -56.82 17.68 19.56
N ALA A 3 -57.47 16.64 20.09
CA ALA A 3 -58.00 16.65 21.45
C ALA A 3 -56.88 16.93 22.46
N VAL A 4 -57.07 17.97 23.27
CA VAL A 4 -56.14 18.40 24.32
C VAL A 4 -56.72 17.93 25.64
N ASP A 5 -56.51 16.66 25.96
CA ASP A 5 -56.60 16.20 27.35
C ASP A 5 -55.18 15.97 27.88
N GLY A 6 -54.94 16.31 29.15
CA GLY A 6 -53.61 16.24 29.76
C GLY A 6 -52.98 14.84 29.77
N TYR A 7 -53.78 13.81 29.46
CA TYR A 7 -53.35 12.43 29.33
C TYR A 7 -52.62 12.18 28.00
N THR A 8 -53.15 12.66 26.87
CA THR A 8 -52.48 12.50 25.57
C THR A 8 -51.18 13.31 25.48
N PHE A 9 -51.13 14.53 26.03
CA PHE A 9 -49.90 15.34 26.04
C PHE A 9 -48.76 14.70 26.86
N ASN A 10 -49.09 14.09 28.01
CA ASN A 10 -48.09 13.39 28.84
C ASN A 10 -47.59 12.08 28.21
N VAL A 11 -48.47 11.33 27.54
CA VAL A 11 -48.07 10.09 26.85
C VAL A 11 -47.07 10.39 25.72
N PHE A 12 -47.28 11.44 24.94
CA PHE A 12 -46.32 11.86 23.92
C PHE A 12 -44.99 12.32 24.54
N HIS A 13 -45.03 13.09 25.64
CA HIS A 13 -43.80 13.59 26.27
C HIS A 13 -42.97 12.50 26.98
N GLU A 14 -43.61 11.53 27.62
CA GLU A 14 -42.93 10.37 28.22
C GLU A 14 -42.42 9.38 27.16
N SER A 15 -43.19 9.16 26.08
CA SER A 15 -42.73 8.35 24.95
C SER A 15 -41.57 9.00 24.23
N ASP A 16 -41.60 10.32 24.03
CA ASP A 16 -40.53 11.08 23.36
C ASP A 16 -39.24 11.06 24.19
N ASN A 17 -39.33 11.21 25.51
CA ASN A 17 -38.17 11.09 26.41
C ASN A 17 -37.53 9.69 26.35
N SER A 18 -38.36 8.65 26.29
CA SER A 18 -37.89 7.27 26.17
C SER A 18 -37.22 7.02 24.83
N LEU A 19 -37.80 7.53 23.74
CA LEU A 19 -37.24 7.43 22.38
C LEU A 19 -35.91 8.18 22.26
N LEU A 20 -35.83 9.39 22.84
CA LEU A 20 -34.59 10.18 22.90
C LEU A 20 -33.49 9.45 23.65
N THR A 21 -33.84 8.77 24.76
CA THR A 21 -32.88 7.97 25.54
C THR A 21 -32.35 6.80 24.71
N VAL A 22 -33.24 6.06 24.05
CA VAL A 22 -32.85 4.94 23.17
C VAL A 22 -31.96 5.43 22.01
N LEU A 23 -32.31 6.54 21.37
CA LEU A 23 -31.51 7.11 20.29
C LEU A 23 -30.14 7.61 20.78
N ALA A 24 -30.07 8.20 21.97
CA ALA A 24 -28.81 8.64 22.57
C ALA A 24 -27.90 7.44 22.90
N GLU A 25 -28.44 6.36 23.45
CA GLU A 25 -27.69 5.13 23.75
C GLU A 25 -27.19 4.45 22.47
N ILE A 26 -28.03 4.35 21.44
CA ILE A 26 -27.63 3.83 20.13
C ILE A 26 -26.52 4.71 19.52
N GLY A 27 -26.66 6.03 19.59
CA GLY A 27 -25.64 6.97 19.11
C GLY A 27 -24.30 6.80 19.82
N GLN A 28 -24.31 6.62 21.14
CA GLN A 28 -23.11 6.33 21.92
C GLN A 28 -22.47 4.99 21.55
N LEU A 29 -23.28 3.95 21.31
CA LEU A 29 -22.79 2.64 20.85
C LEU A 29 -22.14 2.73 19.46
N VAL A 30 -22.80 3.40 18.52
CA VAL A 30 -22.26 3.64 17.16
C VAL A 30 -20.93 4.38 17.25
N HIS A 31 -20.85 5.47 18.04
CA HIS A 31 -19.64 6.24 18.21
C HIS A 31 -18.51 5.44 18.89
N LYS A 32 -18.82 4.73 19.98
CA LYS A 32 -17.85 3.92 20.74
C LYS A 32 -17.26 2.80 19.88
N ASN A 33 -18.08 2.13 19.07
CA ASN A 33 -17.66 1.03 18.21
C ASN A 33 -17.14 1.49 16.83
N LYS A 34 -17.16 2.81 16.55
CA LYS A 34 -16.83 3.40 15.24
C LYS A 34 -17.60 2.75 14.10
N TRP A 35 -18.87 2.43 14.35
CA TRP A 35 -19.73 1.85 13.32
C TRP A 35 -20.11 2.91 12.30
N THR A 36 -20.16 2.48 11.05
CA THR A 36 -20.62 3.26 9.91
C THR A 36 -21.78 2.52 9.25
N VAL A 37 -22.58 3.23 8.48
CA VAL A 37 -23.56 2.59 7.59
C VAL A 37 -22.79 2.01 6.42
N CYS A 38 -22.68 0.69 6.40
CA CYS A 38 -22.04 -0.05 5.31
C CYS A 38 -23.11 -0.63 4.38
N GLU A 39 -22.84 -0.63 3.08
CA GLU A 39 -23.66 -1.35 2.10
C GLU A 39 -22.95 -2.65 1.70
N CYS A 40 -23.65 -3.78 1.76
CA CYS A 40 -23.13 -5.03 1.24
C CYS A 40 -23.02 -4.97 -0.29
N GLY A 41 -21.83 -5.09 -0.86
CA GLY A 41 -21.63 -5.11 -2.32
C GLY A 41 -22.24 -6.31 -3.07
N PHE A 42 -22.98 -7.20 -2.39
CA PHE A 42 -23.68 -8.33 -3.00
C PHE A 42 -25.18 -8.29 -2.75
N CYS A 43 -25.61 -8.29 -1.48
CA CYS A 43 -27.04 -8.26 -1.16
C CYS A 43 -27.61 -6.83 -1.03
N HIS A 44 -26.78 -5.81 -1.19
CA HIS A 44 -27.13 -4.38 -1.11
C HIS A 44 -27.84 -3.98 0.18
N LYS A 45 -27.77 -4.82 1.23
CA LYS A 45 -28.31 -4.50 2.54
C LYS A 45 -27.40 -3.52 3.25
N LEU A 46 -28.02 -2.52 3.86
CA LEU A 46 -27.37 -1.60 4.77
C LEU A 46 -27.24 -2.26 6.15
N PHE A 47 -26.07 -2.15 6.75
CA PHE A 47 -25.81 -2.64 8.09
C PHE A 47 -24.88 -1.69 8.86
N LEU A 48 -24.95 -1.73 10.19
CA LEU A 48 -24.02 -1.01 11.04
C LEU A 48 -22.81 -1.92 11.28
N GLY A 49 -21.63 -1.43 10.95
CA GLY A 49 -20.40 -2.19 11.15
C GLY A 49 -19.14 -1.36 10.94
N THR A 50 -17.99 -2.04 11.04
CA THR A 50 -16.68 -1.48 10.72
C THR A 50 -16.27 -1.80 9.28
N GLU A 51 -15.36 -1.00 8.70
CA GLU A 51 -14.84 -1.25 7.34
C GLU A 51 -14.31 -2.69 7.23
N GLY A 52 -14.96 -3.51 6.40
CA GLY A 52 -14.58 -4.92 6.17
C GLY A 52 -15.44 -5.97 6.89
N GLU A 53 -16.42 -5.56 7.71
CA GLU A 53 -17.37 -6.50 8.30
C GLU A 53 -18.31 -7.12 7.26
N VAL A 54 -18.73 -8.35 7.56
CA VAL A 54 -19.56 -9.16 6.66
C VAL A 54 -21.03 -8.93 7.01
N CYS A 55 -21.78 -8.33 6.08
CA CYS A 55 -23.21 -8.06 6.24
C CYS A 55 -24.05 -9.32 6.53
N CYS A 56 -23.68 -10.46 5.94
CA CYS A 56 -24.47 -11.69 5.90
C CYS A 56 -23.57 -12.90 6.13
N ARG A 57 -23.91 -13.77 7.09
CA ARG A 57 -23.25 -15.08 7.26
C ARG A 57 -23.69 -16.11 6.20
N SER A 58 -24.34 -15.68 5.11
CA SER A 58 -24.70 -16.60 4.02
C SER A 58 -23.43 -17.04 3.29
N ALA A 59 -23.39 -18.31 2.88
CA ALA A 59 -22.24 -18.89 2.18
C ALA A 59 -21.88 -18.08 0.93
N GLU A 60 -22.87 -17.57 0.19
CA GLU A 60 -22.69 -16.76 -1.01
C GLU A 60 -22.01 -15.41 -0.73
N CYS A 61 -22.38 -14.70 0.35
CA CYS A 61 -21.73 -13.44 0.73
C CYS A 61 -20.26 -13.68 1.15
N ILE A 62 -20.00 -14.79 1.85
CA ILE A 62 -18.65 -15.14 2.34
C ILE A 62 -17.73 -15.51 1.17
N GLU A 63 -18.20 -16.35 0.24
CA GLU A 63 -17.44 -16.78 -0.93
C GLU A 63 -17.15 -15.61 -1.88
N ALA A 64 -18.14 -14.74 -2.13
CA ALA A 64 -17.98 -13.55 -2.96
C ALA A 64 -16.99 -12.53 -2.34
N GLN A 65 -17.05 -12.32 -1.01
CA GLN A 65 -16.08 -11.47 -0.31
C GLN A 65 -14.67 -12.06 -0.38
N LYS A 66 -14.55 -13.39 -0.29
CA LYS A 66 -13.27 -14.09 -0.45
C LYS A 66 -12.71 -13.92 -1.85
N GLN A 67 -13.53 -14.12 -2.89
CA GLN A 67 -13.13 -13.90 -4.29
C GLN A 67 -12.76 -12.44 -4.59
N GLN A 68 -13.47 -11.49 -3.99
CA GLN A 68 -13.13 -10.06 -4.11
C GLN A 68 -11.81 -9.74 -3.41
N LYS A 69 -11.57 -10.28 -2.22
CA LYS A 69 -10.27 -10.18 -1.53
C LYS A 69 -9.16 -10.82 -2.35
N GLU A 70 -9.40 -11.99 -2.94
CA GLU A 70 -8.45 -12.68 -3.82
C GLU A 70 -8.13 -11.86 -5.07
N LYS A 71 -9.14 -11.27 -5.75
CA LYS A 71 -8.93 -10.35 -6.88
C LYS A 71 -8.15 -9.10 -6.47
N ILE A 72 -8.50 -8.48 -5.35
CA ILE A 72 -7.76 -7.32 -4.81
C ILE A 72 -6.31 -7.73 -4.50
N ILE A 73 -6.07 -8.93 -3.97
CA ILE A 73 -4.72 -9.45 -3.73
C ILE A 73 -3.98 -9.69 -5.05
N GLU A 74 -4.61 -10.26 -6.08
CA GLU A 74 -3.99 -10.49 -7.39
C GLU A 74 -3.66 -9.18 -8.11
N GLU A 75 -4.60 -8.24 -8.19
CA GLU A 75 -4.42 -6.93 -8.82
C GLU A 75 -3.34 -6.12 -8.09
N ASN A 76 -3.40 -6.07 -6.75
CA ASN A 76 -2.36 -5.41 -5.96
C ASN A 76 -0.99 -6.09 -6.13
N THR A 77 -0.95 -7.42 -6.22
CA THR A 77 0.32 -8.16 -6.41
C THR A 77 1.01 -7.77 -7.72
N GLN A 78 0.25 -7.45 -8.78
CA GLN A 78 0.82 -6.96 -10.04
C GLN A 78 1.44 -5.57 -9.86
N GLU A 79 0.74 -4.65 -9.23
CA GLU A 79 1.21 -3.28 -8.96
C GLU A 79 2.50 -3.28 -8.12
N TYR A 80 2.49 -4.02 -7.01
CA TYR A 80 3.66 -4.21 -6.15
C TYR A 80 4.85 -4.82 -6.90
N SER A 81 4.58 -5.71 -7.85
CA SER A 81 5.64 -6.35 -8.65
C SER A 81 6.20 -5.42 -9.72
N ALA A 82 5.37 -4.52 -10.29
CA ALA A 82 5.80 -3.52 -11.24
C ALA A 82 6.81 -2.55 -10.61
N ILE A 83 6.53 -2.04 -9.40
CA ILE A 83 7.43 -1.14 -8.66
C ILE A 83 8.81 -1.79 -8.43
N LYS A 84 8.82 -3.06 -8.02
CA LYS A 84 10.08 -3.79 -7.79
C LYS A 84 10.87 -4.04 -9.09
N LYS A 85 10.18 -4.36 -10.19
CA LYS A 85 10.79 -4.54 -11.52
C LYS A 85 11.39 -3.24 -12.05
N ASP A 86 10.70 -2.12 -11.86
CA ASP A 86 11.14 -0.79 -12.24
C ASP A 86 12.39 -0.37 -11.44
N TYR A 87 12.41 -0.62 -10.13
CA TYR A 87 13.62 -0.45 -9.31
C TYR A 87 14.78 -1.33 -9.80
N ASP A 88 14.58 -2.64 -10.00
CA ASP A 88 15.66 -3.55 -10.42
C ASP A 88 16.23 -3.15 -11.80
N SER A 89 15.35 -2.76 -12.73
CA SER A 89 15.75 -2.26 -14.05
C SER A 89 16.54 -0.96 -13.96
N PHE A 90 16.16 -0.06 -13.06
CA PHE A 90 16.90 1.17 -12.79
C PHE A 90 18.31 0.88 -12.28
N VAL A 91 18.45 0.07 -11.22
CA VAL A 91 19.76 -0.26 -10.64
C VAL A 91 20.64 -1.02 -11.62
N ARG A 92 20.05 -1.91 -12.44
CA ARG A 92 20.79 -2.65 -13.47
C ARG A 92 21.44 -1.74 -14.51
N ARG A 93 20.85 -0.57 -14.82
CA ARG A 93 21.47 0.42 -15.72
C ARG A 93 22.75 1.00 -15.11
N TYR A 94 22.69 1.42 -13.86
CA TYR A 94 23.84 1.97 -13.15
C TYR A 94 24.93 0.93 -12.91
N LYS A 95 24.56 -0.31 -12.60
CA LYS A 95 25.50 -1.44 -12.62
C LYS A 95 26.23 -1.54 -13.96
N GLY A 96 25.48 -1.42 -15.06
CA GLY A 96 26.05 -1.42 -16.41
C GLY A 96 27.07 -0.31 -16.63
N TYR A 97 26.88 0.87 -16.05
CA TYR A 97 27.85 1.98 -16.12
C TYR A 97 29.13 1.66 -15.36
N LEU A 98 29.02 1.12 -14.14
CA LEU A 98 30.17 0.68 -13.36
C LEU A 98 30.95 -0.43 -14.07
N ASP A 99 30.24 -1.37 -14.70
CA ASP A 99 30.89 -2.43 -15.46
C ASP A 99 31.61 -1.91 -16.71
N VAL A 100 31.10 -0.85 -17.36
CA VAL A 100 31.70 -0.29 -18.59
C VAL A 100 33.08 0.29 -18.31
N VAL A 101 33.27 0.90 -17.14
CA VAL A 101 34.55 1.46 -16.71
C VAL A 101 35.36 0.47 -15.88
N GLU A 102 34.95 -0.81 -15.88
CA GLU A 102 35.62 -1.93 -15.21
C GLU A 102 35.84 -1.71 -13.70
N ILE A 103 34.91 -1.04 -12.99
CA ILE A 103 34.98 -0.90 -11.51
C ILE A 103 35.12 -2.26 -10.84
N GLU A 104 34.39 -3.28 -11.29
CA GLU A 104 34.49 -4.67 -10.76
C GLU A 104 35.94 -5.20 -10.77
N ARG A 105 36.75 -4.78 -11.75
CA ARG A 105 38.12 -5.25 -11.92
C ARG A 105 39.14 -4.39 -11.17
N TYR A 106 38.99 -3.07 -11.23
CA TYR A 106 39.97 -2.13 -10.69
C TYR A 106 39.68 -1.74 -9.23
N HIS A 107 38.42 -1.77 -8.83
CA HIS A 107 37.91 -1.32 -7.53
C HIS A 107 36.80 -2.27 -7.02
N PRO A 108 37.14 -3.56 -6.76
CA PRO A 108 36.16 -4.58 -6.41
C PRO A 108 35.39 -4.26 -5.12
N ASP A 109 36.04 -3.62 -4.13
CA ASP A 109 35.38 -3.28 -2.87
C ASP A 109 34.20 -2.31 -3.05
N GLU A 110 34.36 -1.30 -3.91
CA GLU A 110 33.29 -0.32 -4.20
C GLU A 110 32.19 -0.93 -5.07
N TYR A 111 32.57 -1.85 -5.95
CA TYR A 111 31.61 -2.63 -6.72
C TYR A 111 30.75 -3.52 -5.80
N ASP A 112 31.39 -4.21 -4.87
CA ASP A 112 30.72 -5.06 -3.89
C ASP A 112 29.82 -4.24 -2.96
N GLU A 113 30.25 -3.05 -2.54
CA GLU A 113 29.41 -2.12 -1.78
C GLU A 113 28.14 -1.78 -2.58
N PHE A 114 28.25 -1.48 -3.87
CA PHE A 114 27.10 -1.22 -4.74
C PHE A 114 26.17 -2.43 -4.87
N ILE A 115 26.72 -3.64 -5.00
CA ILE A 115 25.93 -4.88 -5.07
C ILE A 115 25.22 -5.18 -3.74
N GLN A 116 25.91 -5.02 -2.61
CA GLN A 116 25.32 -5.19 -1.28
C GLN A 116 24.22 -4.15 -1.03
N ALA A 117 24.47 -2.88 -1.39
CA ALA A 117 23.51 -1.79 -1.30
C ALA A 117 22.22 -2.08 -2.10
N LYS A 118 22.34 -2.67 -3.30
CA LYS A 118 21.20 -3.14 -4.09
C LYS A 118 20.42 -4.22 -3.34
N GLN A 119 21.11 -5.22 -2.82
CA GLN A 119 20.51 -6.40 -2.19
C GLN A 119 19.72 -6.02 -0.93
N VAL A 120 20.31 -5.23 -0.04
CA VAL A 120 19.67 -4.74 1.19
C VAL A 120 18.37 -3.99 0.88
N ARG A 121 18.37 -3.11 -0.12
CA ARG A 121 17.18 -2.34 -0.53
C ARG A 121 16.10 -3.24 -1.13
N MET A 122 16.48 -4.24 -1.93
CA MET A 122 15.55 -5.22 -2.49
C MET A 122 14.86 -6.06 -1.40
N GLU A 123 15.60 -6.43 -0.36
CA GLU A 123 15.06 -7.15 0.79
C GLU A 123 14.06 -6.30 1.56
N LYS A 124 14.41 -5.04 1.86
CA LYS A 124 13.50 -4.09 2.51
C LYS A 124 12.22 -3.85 1.71
N MET A 125 12.31 -3.65 0.39
CA MET A 125 11.13 -3.54 -0.48
C MET A 125 10.30 -4.82 -0.49
N THR A 126 10.93 -5.99 -0.45
CA THR A 126 10.22 -7.28 -0.40
C THR A 126 9.49 -7.47 0.93
N ALA A 127 10.11 -7.09 2.04
CA ALA A 127 9.51 -7.13 3.36
C ALA A 127 8.30 -6.19 3.44
N LEU A 128 8.43 -4.95 2.94
CA LEU A 128 7.32 -4.00 2.89
C LEU A 128 6.18 -4.49 2.00
N LYS A 129 6.48 -4.98 0.79
CA LYS A 129 5.48 -5.61 -0.09
C LYS A 129 4.66 -6.68 0.64
N LYS A 130 5.33 -7.61 1.34
CA LYS A 130 4.65 -8.67 2.09
C LYS A 130 3.74 -8.09 3.18
N LYS A 131 4.18 -7.05 3.89
CA LYS A 131 3.40 -6.38 4.93
C LYS A 131 2.16 -5.69 4.35
N LEU A 132 2.31 -4.96 3.24
CA LEU A 132 1.22 -4.22 2.61
C LEU A 132 0.16 -5.18 2.04
N ILE A 133 0.57 -6.25 1.35
CA ILE A 133 -0.34 -7.28 0.84
C ILE A 133 -1.12 -7.94 1.99
N ARG A 134 -0.43 -8.34 3.07
CA ARG A 134 -1.07 -8.97 4.23
C ARG A 134 -2.15 -8.10 4.87
N ASN A 135 -1.95 -6.77 4.85
CA ASN A 135 -2.84 -5.82 5.49
C ASN A 135 -3.84 -5.17 4.52
N GLY A 136 -3.83 -5.54 3.23
CA GLY A 136 -4.69 -4.93 2.21
C GLY A 136 -4.44 -3.42 2.01
N LEU A 137 -3.23 -2.95 2.32
CA LEU A 137 -2.87 -1.53 2.25
C LEU A 137 -2.52 -1.11 0.81
N PRO A 138 -2.58 0.19 0.47
CA PRO A 138 -2.22 0.70 -0.85
C PRO A 138 -0.71 0.64 -1.13
N SER A 139 -0.35 0.67 -2.42
CA SER A 139 1.02 0.55 -2.92
C SER A 139 1.90 1.80 -2.71
N SER A 140 1.29 2.92 -2.31
CA SER A 140 1.90 4.25 -2.22
C SER A 140 3.18 4.27 -1.37
N GLU A 141 3.18 3.59 -0.22
CA GLU A 141 4.39 3.47 0.61
C GLU A 141 5.53 2.73 -0.10
N LEU A 142 5.22 1.70 -0.90
CA LEU A 142 6.25 0.98 -1.66
C LEU A 142 6.76 1.84 -2.82
N TYR A 143 5.90 2.65 -3.42
CA TYR A 143 6.27 3.57 -4.50
C TYR A 143 7.25 4.65 -4.00
N GLU A 144 6.94 5.32 -2.90
CA GLU A 144 7.82 6.33 -2.31
C GLU A 144 9.15 5.73 -1.85
N LEU A 145 9.12 4.54 -1.23
CA LEU A 145 10.34 3.83 -0.85
C LEU A 145 11.18 3.47 -2.09
N GLY A 146 10.54 3.01 -3.16
CA GLY A 146 11.21 2.73 -4.43
C GLY A 146 11.87 3.97 -5.03
N LYS A 147 11.21 5.13 -4.98
CA LYS A 147 11.76 6.42 -5.44
C LYS A 147 12.96 6.86 -4.61
N GLN A 148 12.87 6.77 -3.29
CA GLN A 148 13.99 7.05 -2.39
C GLN A 148 15.20 6.15 -2.70
N TYR A 149 14.99 4.84 -2.80
CA TYR A 149 16.07 3.89 -3.08
C TYR A 149 16.69 4.07 -4.46
N LYS A 150 15.91 4.48 -5.48
CA LYS A 150 16.48 4.87 -6.77
C LYS A 150 17.42 6.05 -6.65
N ALA A 151 17.04 7.08 -5.88
CA ALA A 151 17.88 8.26 -5.67
C ALA A 151 19.19 7.90 -4.93
N GLU A 152 19.10 7.08 -3.88
CA GLU A 152 20.26 6.60 -3.13
C GLU A 152 21.20 5.75 -4.00
N MET A 153 20.66 4.80 -4.78
CA MET A 153 21.48 3.97 -5.67
C MET A 153 22.13 4.77 -6.80
N LYS A 154 21.42 5.79 -7.31
CA LYS A 154 21.97 6.74 -8.28
C LYS A 154 23.15 7.50 -7.67
N ALA A 155 22.95 8.09 -6.49
CA ALA A 155 23.97 8.86 -5.80
C ALA A 155 25.21 8.00 -5.48
N LEU A 156 25.00 6.74 -5.07
CA LEU A 156 26.10 5.80 -4.82
C LEU A 156 26.90 5.52 -6.10
N ALA A 157 26.23 5.17 -7.20
CA ALA A 157 26.92 4.90 -8.46
C ALA A 157 27.62 6.14 -9.03
N GLU A 158 26.97 7.30 -8.99
CA GLU A 158 27.56 8.56 -9.45
C GLU A 158 28.75 8.97 -8.58
N GLY A 159 28.67 8.75 -7.26
CA GLY A 159 29.80 8.97 -6.35
C GLY A 159 31.01 8.08 -6.64
N ILE A 160 30.78 6.79 -6.93
CA ILE A 160 31.85 5.86 -7.35
C ILE A 160 32.47 6.34 -8.67
N LEU A 161 31.64 6.71 -9.66
CA LEU A 161 32.14 7.18 -10.95
C LEU A 161 32.93 8.47 -10.83
N ASP A 162 32.42 9.46 -10.09
CA ASP A 162 33.06 10.76 -9.88
C ASP A 162 34.39 10.63 -9.15
N LYS A 163 34.46 9.75 -8.14
CA LYS A 163 35.70 9.44 -7.40
C LYS A 163 36.86 9.02 -8.30
N TYR A 164 36.55 8.34 -9.41
CA TYR A 164 37.53 7.88 -10.39
C TYR A 164 37.56 8.72 -11.67
N GLY A 165 36.91 9.89 -11.66
CA GLY A 165 36.95 10.86 -12.76
C GLY A 165 36.08 10.49 -13.96
N PHE A 166 35.07 9.62 -13.79
CA PHE A 166 34.16 9.23 -14.85
C PHE A 166 32.87 10.05 -14.79
N ASP A 167 32.54 10.74 -15.89
CA ASP A 167 31.26 11.41 -16.06
C ASP A 167 30.16 10.42 -16.46
N VAL A 168 29.10 10.31 -15.66
CA VAL A 168 27.98 9.38 -15.89
C VAL A 168 27.29 9.60 -17.24
N THR A 169 27.21 10.85 -17.74
CA THR A 169 26.60 11.18 -19.03
C THR A 169 27.47 10.71 -20.21
N VAL A 170 28.79 10.66 -20.00
CA VAL A 170 29.74 10.12 -20.96
C VAL A 170 29.67 8.60 -20.92
N VAL A 171 29.76 7.99 -19.74
CA VAL A 171 29.68 6.53 -19.56
C VAL A 171 28.37 5.96 -20.09
N ALA A 172 27.26 6.67 -19.92
CA ALA A 172 25.96 6.25 -20.44
C ALA A 172 25.90 6.16 -21.98
N LYS A 173 26.78 6.86 -22.70
CA LYS A 173 26.88 6.82 -24.17
C LYS A 173 27.84 5.73 -24.66
N ILE A 174 28.66 5.16 -23.78
CA ILE A 174 29.63 4.12 -24.15
C ILE A 174 28.87 2.81 -24.40
N LYS A 175 28.97 2.29 -25.62
CA LYS A 175 28.44 0.96 -25.94
C LYS A 175 29.39 -0.08 -25.35
N LYS A 176 28.92 -0.82 -24.35
CA LYS A 176 29.65 -2.00 -23.84
C LYS A 176 29.88 -2.97 -25.01
N PRO A 177 31.11 -3.36 -25.35
CA PRO A 177 31.35 -4.33 -26.40
C PRO A 177 30.66 -5.64 -26.02
N ARG A 178 29.87 -6.22 -26.94
CA ARG A 178 29.28 -7.54 -26.73
C ARG A 178 30.44 -8.53 -26.60
N LYS A 179 30.65 -9.08 -25.39
CA LYS A 179 31.50 -10.25 -25.22
C LYS A 179 30.94 -11.35 -26.14
N LYS A 180 31.72 -11.76 -27.13
CA LYS A 180 31.45 -12.93 -27.99
C LYS A 180 31.57 -14.21 -27.18
#